data_AF-A0A3D1HW91-F1
#
_entry.id   AF-A0A3D1HW91-F1
#
_cell.length_a   1.000
_cell.length_b   1.000
_cell.length_c   1.000
_cell.angle_alpha   90.00
_cell.angle_beta   90.00
_cell.angle_gamma   90.00
#
_symmetry.space_group_name_H-M   'P 1'
#
loop_
_entity.id
_entity.type
_entity.pdbx_description
1 polymer ?
#
loop_
_entity_poly.entity_id
_entity_poly.type
_entity_poly.pdbx_seq_one_letter_code
_entity_poly.pdbx_strand_id
1 'polypeptide(L)'
;MNKLFKIIRVITVAPIAALITVILLFCFKQGFFVNNVRFAAAVLTLTVLPLSAYPVSLIKPKNERRSFQRSLAIVFAVAGYIIGTAYSFLSKCSSGEKVLYLTYLLSGVVIAANSFIFKRKSSGQACGISGPVTLLVYYLSPAYALGYLLLIPVFIASVKMKRHTPHQFISGSIIPILCFLAAVTVI
;
A
#
# COMPACT_ATOMS: atom_id res chain seq x y z
N MET A 1 -10.11 -15.61 -21.92
CA MET A 1 -9.99 -15.47 -20.44
C MET A 1 -9.12 -14.26 -20.08
N ASN A 2 -9.48 -13.45 -19.07
CA ASN A 2 -8.61 -12.45 -18.37
C ASN A 2 -8.75 -10.93 -18.64
N LYS A 3 -9.77 -10.37 -19.31
CA LYS A 3 -9.96 -8.89 -19.26
C LYS A 3 -10.43 -8.43 -17.87
N LEU A 4 -11.46 -9.10 -17.34
CA LEU A 4 -12.02 -8.79 -16.01
C LEU A 4 -10.98 -8.88 -14.88
N PHE A 5 -10.21 -9.97 -14.79
CA PHE A 5 -9.21 -10.12 -13.74
C PHE A 5 -8.06 -9.11 -13.85
N LYS A 6 -7.71 -8.66 -15.06
CA LYS A 6 -6.74 -7.57 -15.24
C LYS A 6 -7.32 -6.25 -14.73
N ILE A 7 -8.58 -5.95 -15.03
CA ILE A 7 -9.26 -4.74 -14.55
C ILE A 7 -9.28 -4.74 -13.03
N ILE A 8 -9.72 -5.84 -12.40
CA ILE A 8 -9.71 -5.99 -10.93
C ILE A 8 -8.32 -5.65 -10.37
N ARG A 9 -7.25 -6.16 -10.97
CA ARG A 9 -5.90 -5.89 -10.49
C ARG A 9 -5.40 -4.46 -10.75
N VAL A 10 -5.95 -3.76 -11.72
CA VAL A 10 -5.57 -2.36 -12.00
C VAL A 10 -6.28 -1.42 -11.04
N ILE A 11 -7.57 -1.63 -10.77
CA ILE A 11 -8.34 -0.77 -9.87
C ILE A 11 -8.00 -1.01 -8.39
N THR A 12 -7.45 -2.17 -8.06
CA THR A 12 -7.04 -2.54 -6.69
C THR A 12 -5.53 -2.46 -6.48
N VAL A 13 -4.82 -1.59 -7.21
CA VAL A 13 -3.40 -1.35 -6.93
C VAL A 13 -3.24 -0.61 -5.60
N ALA A 14 -2.16 -0.93 -4.87
CA ALA A 14 -1.90 -0.40 -3.54
C ALA A 14 -1.99 1.14 -3.44
N PRO A 15 -1.47 1.94 -4.41
CA PRO A 15 -1.58 3.40 -4.35
C PRO A 15 -3.03 3.92 -4.37
N ILE A 16 -3.95 3.24 -5.06
CA ILE A 16 -5.37 3.65 -5.09
C ILE A 16 -6.02 3.40 -3.73
N ALA A 17 -5.76 2.25 -3.12
CA ALA A 17 -6.25 1.96 -1.78
C ALA A 17 -5.64 2.91 -0.74
N ALA A 18 -4.35 3.27 -0.88
CA ALA A 18 -3.70 4.27 -0.06
C ALA A 18 -4.39 5.64 -0.16
N LEU A 19 -4.69 6.09 -1.38
CA LEU A 19 -5.39 7.34 -1.62
C LEU A 19 -6.76 7.38 -0.93
N ILE A 20 -7.55 6.32 -1.11
CA ILE A 20 -8.88 6.21 -0.49
C ILE A 20 -8.76 6.29 1.03
N THR A 21 -7.84 5.54 1.64
CA THR A 21 -7.63 5.57 3.09
C THR A 21 -7.18 6.94 3.59
N VAL A 22 -6.23 7.59 2.90
CA VAL A 22 -5.76 8.94 3.27
C VAL A 22 -6.89 9.96 3.20
N ILE A 23 -7.74 9.90 2.16
CA ILE A 23 -8.92 10.77 2.03
C ILE A 23 -9.91 10.51 3.17
N LEU A 24 -10.26 9.25 3.43
CA LEU A 24 -11.21 8.90 4.49
C LEU A 24 -10.72 9.33 5.87
N LEU A 25 -9.43 9.14 6.17
CA LEU A 25 -8.83 9.58 7.43
C LEU A 25 -8.85 11.11 7.56
N PHE A 26 -8.56 11.83 6.47
CA PHE A 26 -8.64 13.30 6.47
C PHE A 26 -10.07 13.81 6.70
N CYS A 27 -11.06 13.21 6.04
CA CYS A 27 -12.46 13.65 6.13
C CYS A 27 -13.14 13.26 7.45
N PHE A 28 -12.86 12.06 7.98
CA PHE A 28 -13.66 11.47 9.07
C PHE A 28 -12.92 11.35 10.41
N LYS A 29 -11.58 11.50 10.46
CA LYS A 29 -10.83 11.53 11.71
C LYS A 29 -10.25 12.92 11.95
N GLN A 30 -10.96 13.71 12.75
CA GLN A 30 -10.48 15.04 13.15
C GLN A 30 -9.08 14.95 13.78
N GLY A 31 -8.20 15.84 13.35
CA GLY A 31 -6.81 15.90 13.81
C GLY A 31 -5.93 14.73 13.37
N PHE A 32 -6.39 13.85 12.46
CA PHE A 32 -5.53 12.79 11.93
C PHE A 32 -4.32 13.39 11.23
N PHE A 33 -4.54 14.29 10.27
CA PHE A 33 -3.49 15.14 9.71
C PHE A 33 -3.50 16.48 10.42
N VAL A 34 -2.34 16.92 10.91
CA VAL A 34 -2.21 18.21 11.62
C VAL A 34 -2.62 19.40 10.75
N ASN A 35 -2.37 19.34 9.44
CA ASN A 35 -2.78 20.36 8.48
C ASN A 35 -2.82 19.83 7.04
N ASN A 36 -3.28 20.67 6.11
CA ASN A 36 -3.43 20.33 4.69
C ASN A 36 -2.09 19.97 4.02
N VAL A 37 -0.97 20.50 4.49
CA VAL A 37 0.37 20.15 3.95
C VAL A 37 0.71 18.71 4.29
N ARG A 38 0.35 18.22 5.48
CA ARG A 38 0.57 16.82 5.87
C ARG A 38 -0.27 15.84 5.08
N PHE A 39 -1.53 16.19 4.88
CA PHE A 39 -2.42 15.45 3.99
C PHE A 39 -1.86 15.40 2.57
N ALA A 40 -1.45 16.55 2.01
CA ALA A 40 -0.85 16.61 0.68
C ALA A 40 0.44 15.78 0.59
N ALA A 41 1.30 15.83 1.61
CA ALA A 41 2.51 15.01 1.68
C ALA A 41 2.19 13.50 1.63
N ALA A 42 1.14 13.05 2.33
CA ALA A 42 0.72 11.65 2.32
C ALA A 42 0.20 11.23 0.94
N VAL A 43 -0.63 12.07 0.31
CA VAL A 43 -1.10 11.82 -1.06
C VAL A 43 0.07 11.77 -2.04
N LEU A 44 1.01 12.71 -1.94
CA LEU A 44 2.17 12.77 -2.83
C LEU A 44 3.07 11.55 -2.69
N THR A 45 3.44 11.19 -1.47
CA THR A 45 4.43 10.13 -1.19
C THR A 45 3.84 8.72 -1.34
N LEU A 46 2.60 8.49 -0.87
CA LEU A 46 1.98 7.15 -0.88
C LEU A 46 1.21 6.85 -2.17
N THR A 47 0.79 7.88 -2.91
CA THR A 47 -0.05 7.71 -4.11
C THR A 47 0.60 8.24 -5.37
N VAL A 48 0.85 9.55 -5.46
CA VAL A 48 1.25 10.21 -6.70
C VAL A 48 2.62 9.72 -7.16
N LEU A 49 3.59 9.67 -6.26
CA LEU A 49 4.93 9.22 -6.56
C LEU A 49 4.96 7.78 -7.11
N PRO A 50 4.37 6.76 -6.45
CA PRO A 50 4.25 5.41 -7.03
C PRO A 50 3.53 5.35 -8.38
N LEU A 51 2.44 6.11 -8.54
CA LEU A 51 1.66 6.11 -9.79
C LEU A 51 2.39 6.82 -10.94
N SER A 52 3.28 7.77 -10.63
CA SER A 52 4.10 8.46 -11.64
C SER A 52 5.04 7.51 -12.41
N ALA A 53 5.27 6.29 -11.90
CA ALA A 53 6.00 5.27 -12.63
C ALA A 53 5.34 4.89 -13.98
N TYR A 54 4.01 5.03 -14.09
CA TYR A 54 3.28 4.78 -15.34
C TYR A 54 3.66 5.79 -16.44
N PRO A 55 3.48 7.11 -16.26
CA PRO A 55 3.90 8.09 -17.26
C PRO A 55 5.41 8.09 -17.47
N VAL A 56 6.23 7.96 -16.42
CA VAL A 56 7.69 7.93 -16.57
C VAL A 56 8.15 6.71 -17.38
N SER A 57 7.42 5.58 -17.32
CA SER A 57 7.76 4.41 -18.15
C SER A 57 7.62 4.63 -19.66
N LEU A 58 6.94 5.71 -20.10
CA LEU A 58 6.75 6.01 -21.52
C LEU A 58 8.06 6.34 -22.23
N ILE A 59 9.11 6.73 -21.51
CA ILE A 59 10.45 6.98 -22.05
C ILE A 59 11.11 5.71 -22.62
N LYS A 60 10.65 4.53 -22.19
CA LYS A 60 11.16 3.24 -22.66
C LYS A 60 10.33 2.68 -23.82
N PRO A 61 10.97 1.93 -24.75
CA PRO A 61 10.30 1.27 -25.86
C PRO A 61 9.28 0.24 -25.35
N LYS A 62 8.26 -0.07 -26.16
CA LYS A 62 7.08 -0.87 -25.75
C LYS A 62 7.46 -2.26 -25.19
N ASN A 63 8.51 -2.87 -25.70
CA ASN A 63 9.04 -4.17 -25.27
C ASN A 63 9.58 -4.15 -23.83
N GLU A 64 10.28 -3.08 -23.42
CA GLU A 64 10.86 -2.94 -22.08
C GLU A 64 9.95 -2.22 -21.10
N ARG A 65 9.02 -1.41 -21.61
CA ARG A 65 8.17 -0.50 -20.83
C ARG A 65 7.53 -1.16 -19.62
N ARG A 66 6.94 -2.35 -19.79
CA ARG A 66 6.24 -3.04 -18.71
C ARG A 66 7.18 -3.47 -17.57
N SER A 67 8.38 -3.95 -17.92
CA SER A 67 9.38 -4.38 -16.92
C SER A 67 9.90 -3.16 -16.17
N PHE A 68 10.27 -2.11 -16.92
CA PHE A 68 10.75 -0.85 -16.38
C PHE A 68 9.72 -0.18 -15.47
N GLN A 69 8.46 -0.07 -15.92
CA GLN A 69 7.34 0.46 -15.15
C GLN A 69 7.18 -0.26 -13.80
N ARG A 70 7.25 -1.60 -13.79
CA ARG A 70 7.10 -2.38 -12.57
C ARG A 70 8.25 -2.14 -11.59
N SER A 71 9.48 -2.10 -12.08
CA SER A 71 10.66 -1.80 -11.27
C SER A 71 10.56 -0.39 -10.67
N LEU A 72 10.23 0.58 -11.52
CA LEU A 72 10.13 1.98 -11.14
C LEU A 72 9.01 2.23 -10.12
N ALA A 73 7.85 1.59 -10.27
CA ALA A 73 6.76 1.68 -9.30
C ALA A 73 7.16 1.17 -7.91
N ILE A 74 7.99 0.13 -7.84
CA ILE A 74 8.53 -0.39 -6.57
C ILE A 74 9.52 0.62 -5.97
N VAL A 75 10.46 1.13 -6.77
CA VAL A 75 11.45 2.12 -6.31
C VAL A 75 10.76 3.38 -5.78
N PHE A 76 9.79 3.91 -6.54
CA PHE A 76 9.02 5.09 -6.14
C PHE A 76 8.16 4.86 -4.90
N ALA A 77 7.57 3.68 -4.74
CA ALA A 77 6.87 3.33 -3.51
C ALA A 77 7.81 3.28 -2.31
N VAL A 78 8.95 2.58 -2.42
CA VAL A 78 9.93 2.49 -1.33
C VAL A 78 10.49 3.86 -0.98
N ALA A 79 10.84 4.68 -1.98
CA ALA A 79 11.29 6.06 -1.76
C ALA A 79 10.22 6.89 -1.05
N GLY A 80 8.96 6.81 -1.49
CA GLY A 80 7.83 7.47 -0.86
C GLY A 80 7.63 7.06 0.60
N TYR A 81 7.76 5.75 0.91
CA TYR A 81 7.65 5.26 2.28
C TYR A 81 8.77 5.79 3.17
N ILE A 82 10.02 5.73 2.71
CA ILE A 82 11.18 6.24 3.48
C ILE A 82 11.06 7.74 3.71
N ILE A 83 10.79 8.52 2.65
CA ILE A 83 10.66 9.98 2.73
C ILE A 83 9.48 10.36 3.64
N GLY A 84 8.33 9.72 3.47
CA GLY A 84 7.13 9.97 4.27
C GLY A 84 7.33 9.65 5.76
N THR A 85 7.95 8.51 6.07
CA THR A 85 8.30 8.15 7.45
C THR A 85 9.28 9.16 8.03
N ALA A 86 10.41 9.44 7.36
CA ALA A 86 11.38 10.42 7.83
C ALA A 86 10.73 11.78 8.09
N TYR A 87 9.91 12.26 7.15
CA TYR A 87 9.16 13.51 7.29
C TYR A 87 8.24 13.52 8.51
N SER A 88 7.53 12.41 8.79
CA SER A 88 6.63 12.29 9.94
C SER A 88 7.35 12.30 11.29
N PHE A 89 8.56 11.75 11.36
CA PHE A 89 9.34 11.69 12.60
C PHE A 89 10.15 12.97 12.84
N LEU A 90 10.65 13.60 11.79
CA LEU A 90 11.39 14.87 11.87
C LEU A 90 10.47 16.09 12.05
N SER A 91 9.16 15.91 11.91
CA SER A 91 8.15 16.96 12.07
C SER A 91 7.22 16.70 13.26
N LYS A 92 6.49 17.73 13.68
CA LYS A 92 5.40 17.64 14.67
C LYS A 92 4.12 17.03 14.07
N CYS A 93 4.22 15.84 13.49
CA CYS A 93 3.08 15.07 12.98
C CYS A 93 2.32 14.37 14.13
N SER A 94 1.04 14.08 13.91
CA SER A 94 0.24 13.31 14.87
C SER A 94 0.76 11.88 15.02
N SER A 95 0.42 11.20 16.12
CA SER A 95 0.71 9.77 16.29
C SER A 95 0.08 8.93 15.16
N GLY A 96 -1.12 9.30 14.70
CA GLY A 96 -1.79 8.63 13.58
C GLY A 96 -1.02 8.72 12.26
N GLU A 97 -0.45 9.88 11.95
CA GLU A 97 0.41 10.06 10.77
C GLU A 97 1.67 9.19 10.84
N LYS A 98 2.33 9.16 12.00
CA LYS A 98 3.53 8.34 12.20
C LYS A 98 3.20 6.85 12.04
N VAL A 99 2.11 6.38 12.65
CA VAL A 99 1.64 4.99 12.50
C VAL A 99 1.31 4.69 11.04
N LEU A 100 0.63 5.58 10.32
CA LEU A 100 0.35 5.43 8.89
C LEU A 100 1.64 5.18 8.11
N TYR A 101 2.59 6.11 8.15
CA TYR A 101 3.83 5.98 7.38
C TYR A 101 4.68 4.78 7.82
N LEU A 102 4.80 4.54 9.12
CA LEU A 102 5.57 3.43 9.65
C LEU A 102 4.97 2.08 9.23
N THR A 103 3.63 1.95 9.23
CA THR A 103 2.94 0.75 8.74
C THR A 103 3.28 0.46 7.28
N TYR A 104 3.25 1.48 6.42
CA TYR A 104 3.62 1.32 4.99
C TYR A 104 5.08 0.92 4.82
N LEU A 105 6.00 1.59 5.54
CA LEU A 105 7.43 1.30 5.48
C LEU A 105 7.72 -0.13 5.94
N LEU A 106 7.24 -0.52 7.14
CA LEU A 106 7.44 -1.85 7.70
C LEU A 106 6.86 -2.93 6.78
N SER A 107 5.65 -2.73 6.27
CA SER A 107 5.02 -3.68 5.34
C SER A 107 5.85 -3.85 4.06
N GLY A 108 6.37 -2.75 3.50
CA GLY A 108 7.25 -2.76 2.34
C GLY A 108 8.56 -3.51 2.61
N VAL A 109 9.19 -3.25 3.75
CA VAL A 109 10.43 -3.93 4.18
C VAL A 109 10.20 -5.42 4.37
N VAL A 110 9.12 -5.83 5.05
CA VAL A 110 8.82 -7.26 5.29
C VAL A 110 8.53 -7.98 3.97
N ILE A 111 7.80 -7.37 3.04
CA ILE A 111 7.56 -7.96 1.71
C ILE A 111 8.85 -8.09 0.91
N ALA A 112 9.70 -7.07 0.95
CA ALA A 112 11.01 -7.10 0.30
C ALA A 112 11.90 -8.19 0.92
N ALA A 113 12.02 -8.24 2.24
CA ALA A 113 12.76 -9.26 2.97
C ALA A 113 12.27 -10.68 2.65
N ASN A 114 10.96 -10.91 2.64
CA ASN A 114 10.40 -12.21 2.24
C ASN A 114 10.82 -12.60 0.81
N SER A 115 10.86 -11.63 -0.10
CA SER A 115 11.19 -11.86 -1.49
C SER A 115 12.70 -12.09 -1.73
N PHE A 116 13.57 -11.33 -1.06
CA PHE A 116 15.02 -11.37 -1.27
C PHE A 116 15.75 -12.35 -0.35
N ILE A 117 15.37 -12.41 0.93
CA ILE A 117 16.04 -13.24 1.94
C ILE A 117 15.47 -14.66 1.92
N PHE A 118 14.16 -14.78 2.08
CA PHE A 118 13.49 -16.08 2.22
C PHE A 118 13.10 -16.72 0.88
N LYS A 119 13.31 -16.02 -0.24
CA LYS A 119 12.88 -16.42 -1.60
C LYS A 119 11.38 -16.79 -1.67
N ARG A 120 10.56 -16.28 -0.74
CA ARG A 120 9.11 -16.49 -0.63
C ARG A 120 8.39 -15.22 -1.03
N LYS A 121 7.74 -15.23 -2.20
CA LYS A 121 7.00 -14.06 -2.68
C LYS A 121 5.74 -13.85 -1.87
N SER A 122 5.55 -12.68 -1.26
CA SER A 122 4.25 -12.28 -0.67
C SER A 122 3.48 -11.36 -1.62
N SER A 123 2.14 -11.39 -1.55
CA SER A 123 1.30 -10.55 -2.42
C SER A 123 1.29 -9.10 -1.95
N GLY A 124 2.02 -8.22 -2.65
CA GLY A 124 1.98 -6.77 -2.40
C GLY A 124 0.60 -6.15 -2.67
N GLN A 125 -0.24 -6.80 -3.48
CA GLN A 125 -1.59 -6.32 -3.74
C GLN A 125 -2.56 -6.68 -2.61
N ALA A 126 -2.41 -7.85 -2.00
CA ALA A 126 -3.14 -8.19 -0.79
C ALA A 126 -2.74 -7.25 0.36
N CYS A 127 -1.43 -7.01 0.50
CA CYS A 127 -0.89 -6.08 1.49
C CYS A 127 -1.43 -4.65 1.29
N GLY A 128 -1.43 -4.19 0.04
CA GLY A 128 -1.92 -2.87 -0.35
C GLY A 128 -3.43 -2.68 -0.21
N ILE A 129 -4.19 -3.70 0.19
CA ILE A 129 -5.61 -3.57 0.55
C ILE A 129 -5.77 -3.78 2.05
N SER A 130 -5.16 -4.84 2.56
CA SER A 130 -5.27 -5.23 3.97
C SER A 130 -4.79 -4.13 4.91
N GLY A 131 -3.61 -3.53 4.68
CA GLY A 131 -3.10 -2.43 5.51
C GLY A 131 -4.01 -1.20 5.55
N PRO A 132 -4.41 -0.64 4.40
CA PRO A 132 -5.41 0.41 4.31
C PRO A 132 -6.71 0.12 5.08
N VAL A 133 -7.24 -1.10 4.96
CA VAL A 133 -8.44 -1.51 5.69
C VAL A 133 -8.18 -1.61 7.20
N THR A 134 -7.04 -2.16 7.63
CA THR A 134 -6.66 -2.22 9.06
C THR A 134 -6.63 -0.82 9.70
N LEU A 135 -6.02 0.15 9.00
CA LEU A 135 -5.96 1.54 9.45
C LEU A 135 -7.35 2.16 9.62
N LEU A 136 -8.25 1.93 8.67
CA LEU A 136 -9.62 2.46 8.74
C LEU A 136 -10.42 1.80 9.86
N VAL A 137 -10.26 0.49 10.06
CA VAL A 137 -10.89 -0.26 11.17
C VAL A 137 -10.49 0.33 12.52
N TYR A 138 -9.20 0.60 12.70
CA TYR A 138 -8.68 1.09 13.98
C TYR A 138 -9.01 2.57 14.23
N TYR A 139 -8.81 3.45 13.25
CA TYR A 139 -8.93 4.89 13.47
C TYR A 139 -10.33 5.46 13.26
N LEU A 140 -11.19 4.81 12.45
CA LEU A 140 -12.54 5.30 12.15
C LEU A 140 -13.63 4.44 12.80
N SER A 141 -13.76 3.18 12.39
CA SER A 141 -14.84 2.31 12.88
C SER A 141 -14.61 0.84 12.50
N PRO A 142 -14.97 -0.13 13.37
CA PRO A 142 -14.98 -1.55 13.03
C PRO A 142 -15.79 -1.90 11.77
N ALA A 143 -16.78 -1.09 11.39
CA ALA A 143 -17.57 -1.28 10.17
C ALA A 143 -16.71 -1.31 8.89
N TYR A 144 -15.56 -0.63 8.88
CA TYR A 144 -14.63 -0.67 7.74
C TYR A 144 -14.00 -2.05 7.52
N ALA A 145 -14.17 -3.01 8.44
CA ALA A 145 -13.73 -4.39 8.25
C ALA A 145 -14.41 -5.06 7.04
N LEU A 146 -15.59 -4.57 6.62
CA LEU A 146 -16.21 -4.96 5.36
C LEU A 146 -15.30 -4.73 4.15
N GLY A 147 -14.34 -3.80 4.22
CA GLY A 147 -13.31 -3.59 3.21
C GLY A 147 -12.44 -4.82 2.94
N TYR A 148 -12.30 -5.74 3.91
CA TYR A 148 -11.59 -7.01 3.70
C TYR A 148 -12.28 -7.91 2.69
N LEU A 149 -13.58 -7.72 2.42
CA LEU A 149 -14.29 -8.45 1.37
C LEU A 149 -13.68 -8.19 -0.02
N LEU A 150 -13.01 -7.05 -0.22
CA LEU A 150 -12.26 -6.76 -1.46
C LEU A 150 -11.12 -7.75 -1.70
N LEU A 151 -10.60 -8.43 -0.67
CA LEU A 151 -9.58 -9.46 -0.84
C LEU A 151 -10.12 -10.67 -1.62
N ILE A 152 -11.43 -10.94 -1.60
CA ILE A 152 -12.04 -12.09 -2.31
C ILE A 152 -11.87 -11.97 -3.83
N PRO A 153 -12.35 -10.92 -4.52
CA PRO A 153 -12.16 -10.79 -5.97
C PRO A 153 -10.68 -10.67 -6.34
N VAL A 154 -9.86 -10.06 -5.48
CA VAL A 154 -8.41 -9.88 -5.71
C VAL A 154 -7.66 -11.20 -5.58
N PHE A 155 -8.06 -12.05 -4.64
CA PHE A 155 -7.57 -13.42 -4.47
C PHE A 155 -7.88 -14.25 -5.72
N ILE A 156 -9.15 -14.27 -6.14
CA ILE A 156 -9.59 -15.01 -7.33
C ILE A 156 -8.80 -14.56 -8.56
N ALA A 157 -8.68 -13.25 -8.77
CA ALA A 157 -7.92 -12.68 -9.88
C ALA A 157 -6.42 -13.03 -9.80
N SER A 158 -5.82 -13.03 -8.61
CA SER A 158 -4.40 -13.31 -8.40
C SER A 158 -4.04 -14.77 -8.66
N VAL A 159 -4.86 -15.71 -8.16
CA VAL A 159 -4.65 -17.15 -8.34
C VAL A 159 -4.94 -17.57 -9.77
N LYS A 160 -6.08 -17.14 -10.35
CA LYS A 160 -6.43 -17.48 -11.75
C LYS A 160 -5.43 -16.95 -12.77
N MET A 161 -4.78 -15.82 -12.50
CA MET A 161 -3.71 -15.29 -13.35
C MET A 161 -2.31 -15.86 -13.04
N LYS A 162 -2.22 -16.88 -12.18
CA LYS A 162 -0.97 -17.54 -11.76
C LYS A 162 0.08 -16.54 -11.23
N ARG A 163 -0.37 -15.51 -10.53
CA ARG A 163 0.50 -14.44 -10.00
C ARG A 163 1.02 -14.76 -8.61
N HIS A 164 0.18 -15.40 -7.79
CA HIS A 164 0.50 -15.83 -6.44
C HIS A 164 -0.22 -17.15 -6.16
N THR A 165 0.38 -17.98 -5.29
CA THR A 165 -0.33 -19.11 -4.68
C THR A 165 -1.21 -18.63 -3.52
N PRO A 166 -2.18 -19.43 -3.04
CA PRO A 166 -3.02 -19.04 -1.91
C PRO A 166 -2.23 -18.65 -0.66
N HIS A 167 -1.18 -19.41 -0.32
CA HIS A 167 -0.31 -19.10 0.82
C HIS A 167 0.41 -17.76 0.68
N GLN A 168 0.89 -17.43 -0.52
CA GLN A 168 1.55 -16.15 -0.79
C GLN A 168 0.59 -14.97 -0.68
N PHE A 169 -0.68 -15.19 -1.04
CA PHE A 169 -1.72 -14.19 -0.90
C PHE A 169 -2.08 -13.96 0.57
N ILE A 170 -2.35 -15.04 1.32
CA ILE A 170 -2.67 -14.97 2.75
C ILE A 170 -1.53 -14.30 3.54
N SER A 171 -0.28 -14.69 3.28
CA SER A 171 0.89 -14.04 3.85
C SER A 171 0.88 -12.53 3.55
N GLY A 172 0.62 -12.13 2.30
CA GLY A 172 0.50 -10.73 1.92
C GLY A 172 -0.62 -9.97 2.65
N SER A 173 -1.72 -10.64 2.99
CA SER A 173 -2.82 -10.03 3.77
C SER A 173 -2.47 -9.86 5.25
N ILE A 174 -1.71 -10.79 5.85
CA ILE A 174 -1.39 -10.77 7.29
C ILE A 174 -0.28 -9.78 7.61
N ILE A 175 0.75 -9.68 6.75
CA ILE A 175 1.92 -8.80 6.96
C ILE A 175 1.55 -7.38 7.41
N PRO A 176 0.69 -6.63 6.70
CA PRO A 176 0.42 -5.25 7.08
C PRO A 176 -0.35 -5.12 8.40
N ILE A 177 -1.12 -6.15 8.80
CA ILE A 177 -1.81 -6.16 10.10
C ILE A 177 -0.77 -6.23 11.22
N LEU A 178 0.21 -7.14 11.09
CA LEU A 178 1.29 -7.27 12.06
C LEU A 178 2.18 -6.02 12.10
N CYS A 179 2.51 -5.46 10.93
CA CYS A 179 3.27 -4.22 10.83
C CYS A 179 2.51 -3.03 11.42
N PHE A 180 1.19 -2.97 11.25
CA PHE A 180 0.33 -1.97 11.87
C PHE A 180 0.35 -2.08 13.39
N LEU A 181 0.15 -3.28 13.94
CA LEU A 181 0.20 -3.52 15.38
C LEU A 181 1.56 -3.11 15.95
N ALA A 182 2.65 -3.50 15.30
CA ALA A 182 4.00 -3.08 15.70
C ALA A 182 4.17 -1.56 15.65
N ALA A 183 3.67 -0.90 14.61
CA ALA A 183 3.74 0.56 14.49
C ALA A 183 2.97 1.27 15.61
N VAL A 184 1.77 0.79 15.97
CA VAL A 184 0.99 1.34 17.10
C VAL A 184 1.70 1.13 18.44
N THR A 185 2.42 0.02 18.64
CA THR A 185 3.13 -0.21 19.91
C THR A 185 4.37 0.65 20.10
N VAL A 186 4.98 1.14 19.02
CA VAL A 186 6.25 1.90 19.05
C VAL A 186 6.03 3.41 19.09
N ILE A 187 4.83 3.88 18.72
CA ILE A 187 4.45 5.30 18.67
C ILE A 187 3.64 5.68 19.91
#